data_AF-I3ZRE0-F1
#
_entry.id   AF-I3ZRE0-F1
#
_cell.length_a   1.000
_cell.length_b   1.000
_cell.length_c   1.000
_cell.angle_alpha   90.00
_cell.angle_beta   90.00
_cell.angle_gamma   90.00
#
_symmetry.space_group_name_H-M   'P 1'
#
loop_
_entity.id
_entity.type
_entity.pdbx_description
1 polymer ?
#
loop_
_entity_poly.entity_id
_entity_poly.type
_entity_poly.pdbx_seq_one_letter_code
_entity_poly.pdbx_strand_id
1 'polypeptide(L)'
;MISEVKNTVGTSPVWTFDPFGHLYRIWGHMSEPPEGAVPHLVGILELMGDRITGMEVEVVFHDMERRLTFRDDHRVYFLVPVNPLEGVEGAYLRLQEVLGEVV
;
A
#
# COMPACT_ATOMS: atom_id res chain seq x y z
N MET A 1 -2.56 -0.02 -36.18
CA MET A 1 -2.34 -1.27 -35.42
C MET A 1 -2.72 -0.93 -34.00
N ILE A 2 -3.94 -1.29 -33.58
CA ILE A 2 -4.39 -1.05 -32.20
C ILE A 2 -3.88 -2.25 -31.42
N SER A 3 -2.81 -2.06 -30.65
CA SER A 3 -2.33 -3.10 -29.74
C SER A 3 -3.41 -3.31 -28.69
N GLU A 4 -4.07 -4.46 -28.72
CA GLU A 4 -4.90 -4.93 -27.62
C GLU A 4 -4.03 -4.91 -26.36
N VAL A 5 -4.30 -3.95 -25.47
CA VAL A 5 -3.84 -4.04 -24.09
C VAL A 5 -4.61 -5.22 -23.52
N LYS A 6 -3.96 -6.39 -23.50
CA LYS A 6 -4.39 -7.51 -22.68
C LYS A 6 -4.27 -7.04 -21.24
N ASN A 7 -5.33 -6.41 -20.73
CA ASN A 7 -5.59 -6.38 -19.29
C ASN A 7 -5.85 -7.84 -18.92
N THR A 8 -4.78 -8.58 -18.64
CA THR A 8 -4.87 -9.72 -17.75
C THR A 8 -5.43 -9.17 -16.45
N VAL A 9 -6.73 -9.34 -16.25
CA VAL A 9 -7.38 -9.14 -14.95
C VAL A 9 -6.78 -10.22 -14.06
N GLY A 10 -5.57 -9.98 -13.56
CA GLY A 10 -5.03 -10.71 -12.43
C GLY A 10 -6.04 -10.52 -11.31
N THR A 11 -6.48 -11.61 -10.71
CA THR A 11 -7.33 -11.54 -9.53
C THR A 11 -6.54 -10.80 -8.45
N SER A 12 -6.94 -9.57 -8.12
CA SER A 12 -6.35 -8.85 -6.99
C SER A 12 -6.41 -9.75 -5.75
N PRO A 13 -5.32 -9.86 -4.97
CA PRO A 13 -5.31 -10.69 -3.79
C PRO A 13 -6.45 -10.32 -2.82
N VAL A 14 -7.06 -11.33 -2.22
CA VAL A 14 -8.22 -11.19 -1.33
C VAL A 14 -7.75 -11.01 0.11
N TRP A 15 -8.20 -9.95 0.76
CA TRP A 15 -7.96 -9.71 2.18
C TRP A 15 -8.66 -10.75 3.05
N THR A 16 -7.95 -11.39 3.99
CA THR A 16 -8.56 -12.32 4.96
C THR A 16 -8.90 -11.65 6.30
N PHE A 17 -8.67 -10.35 6.40
CA PHE A 17 -8.92 -9.49 7.56
C PHE A 17 -9.38 -8.11 7.07
N ASP A 18 -9.77 -7.22 7.99
CA ASP A 18 -10.19 -5.86 7.66
C ASP A 18 -8.97 -4.93 7.49
N PRO A 19 -8.60 -4.52 6.25
CA PRO A 19 -7.47 -3.62 6.04
C PRO A 19 -7.76 -2.20 6.54
N PHE A 20 -9.02 -1.75 6.48
CA PHE A 20 -9.40 -0.40 6.93
C PHE A 20 -9.18 -0.28 8.44
N GLY A 21 -9.59 -1.29 9.21
CA GLY A 21 -9.39 -1.33 10.66
C GLY A 21 -7.92 -1.24 11.09
N HIS A 22 -6.97 -1.67 10.25
CA HIS A 22 -5.54 -1.47 10.51
C HIS A 22 -5.09 -0.06 10.12
N LEU A 23 -5.46 0.41 8.93
CA LEU A 23 -5.11 1.74 8.45
C LEU A 23 -5.67 2.86 9.35
N TYR A 24 -6.89 2.70 9.86
CA TYR A 24 -7.50 3.64 10.81
C TYR A 24 -6.66 3.81 12.09
N ARG A 25 -6.02 2.74 12.59
CA ARG A 25 -5.20 2.80 13.82
C ARG A 25 -3.97 3.66 13.62
N ILE A 26 -3.38 3.63 12.43
CA ILE A 26 -2.18 4.41 12.11
C ILE A 26 -2.51 5.80 11.56
N TRP A 27 -3.77 6.06 11.17
CA TRP A 27 -4.16 7.30 10.51
C TRP A 27 -3.94 8.55 11.36
N GLY A 28 -4.14 8.46 12.67
CA GLY A 28 -3.87 9.57 13.59
C GLY A 28 -2.41 10.04 13.55
N HIS A 29 -1.47 9.16 13.18
CA HIS A 29 -0.07 9.54 12.99
C HIS A 29 0.19 10.23 11.65
N MET A 30 -0.69 10.08 10.65
CA MET A 30 -0.56 10.70 9.32
C MET A 30 -1.15 12.10 9.22
N SER A 31 -2.12 12.45 10.07
CA SER A 31 -2.90 13.70 9.94
C SER A 31 -2.14 14.96 10.34
N GLU A 32 -1.00 14.85 11.02
CA GLU A 32 -0.18 15.98 11.48
C GLU A 32 1.29 15.80 11.06
N PRO A 33 1.61 15.86 9.75
CA PRO A 33 2.99 15.76 9.30
C PRO A 33 3.81 16.97 9.76
N PRO A 34 5.12 16.79 10.04
CA PRO A 34 6.05 17.91 10.17
C PRO A 34 5.98 18.83 8.94
N GLU A 35 6.27 20.12 9.13
CA GLU A 35 6.24 21.09 8.03
C GLU A 35 7.19 20.67 6.89
N GLY A 36 6.66 20.62 5.67
CA GLY A 36 7.41 20.21 4.46
C GLY A 36 7.65 18.72 4.33
N ALA A 37 7.18 17.88 5.25
CA ALA A 37 7.32 16.44 5.16
C ALA A 37 6.21 15.79 4.31
N VAL A 38 6.59 14.78 3.54
CA VAL A 38 5.70 13.90 2.78
C VAL A 38 5.45 12.63 3.60
N PRO A 39 4.19 12.35 3.98
CA PRO A 39 3.82 11.11 4.66
C PRO A 39 3.95 9.91 3.73
N HIS A 40 4.42 8.80 4.28
CA HIS A 40 4.52 7.53 3.59
C HIS A 40 3.96 6.42 4.46
N LEU A 41 3.37 5.42 3.82
CA LEU A 41 3.19 4.12 4.42
C LEU A 41 4.45 3.29 4.17
N VAL A 42 4.95 2.67 5.22
CA VAL A 42 6.01 1.67 5.15
C VAL A 42 5.49 0.39 5.77
N GLY A 43 5.78 -0.76 5.18
CA GLY A 43 5.27 -2.00 5.74
C GLY A 43 5.55 -3.26 4.94
N ILE A 44 4.88 -4.32 5.41
CA ILE A 44 4.96 -5.67 4.87
C ILE A 44 3.53 -6.21 4.73
N LEU A 45 3.22 -6.77 3.56
CA LEU A 45 2.04 -7.62 3.35
C LEU A 45 2.49 -9.07 3.24
N GLU A 46 1.78 -9.98 3.91
CA GLU A 46 2.01 -11.42 3.79
C GLU A 46 0.95 -12.05 2.88
N LEU A 47 1.40 -12.89 1.93
CA LEU A 47 0.58 -13.53 0.90
C LEU A 47 0.63 -15.05 1.04
N MET A 48 -0.53 -15.70 1.07
CA MET A 48 -0.64 -17.16 0.91
C MET A 48 -1.52 -17.48 -0.30
N GLY A 49 -0.89 -17.80 -1.42
CA GLY A 49 -1.59 -17.95 -2.70
C GLY A 49 -2.16 -16.62 -3.18
N ASP A 50 -3.48 -16.54 -3.33
CA ASP A 50 -4.23 -15.34 -3.71
C ASP A 50 -4.77 -14.55 -2.51
N ARG A 51 -4.33 -14.85 -1.29
CA ARG A 51 -4.85 -14.27 -0.07
C ARG A 51 -3.82 -13.42 0.65
N ILE A 52 -4.22 -12.24 1.11
CA ILE A 52 -3.42 -11.40 2.00
C ILE A 52 -3.75 -11.83 3.43
N THR A 53 -2.79 -12.46 4.10
CA THR A 53 -2.97 -13.08 5.42
C THR A 53 -2.42 -12.26 6.57
N GLY A 54 -1.54 -11.30 6.28
CA GLY A 54 -0.95 -10.40 7.28
C GLY A 54 -0.65 -9.01 6.71
N MET A 55 -0.67 -8.01 7.59
CA MET A 55 -0.26 -6.65 7.28
C MET A 55 0.37 -5.98 8.51
N GLU A 56 1.63 -5.60 8.35
CA GLU A 56 2.36 -4.71 9.25
C GLU A 56 2.57 -3.40 8.51
N VAL A 57 2.09 -2.30 9.08
CA VAL A 57 2.16 -0.99 8.43
C VAL A 57 2.40 0.10 9.46
N GLU A 58 3.30 1.00 9.13
CA GLU A 58 3.65 2.17 9.91
C GLU A 58 3.66 3.42 9.02
N VAL A 59 3.74 4.57 9.68
CA VAL A 59 3.80 5.88 9.04
C VAL A 59 5.19 6.44 9.23
N VAL A 60 5.81 6.84 8.12
CA VAL A 60 7.11 7.53 8.14
C VAL A 60 7.02 8.82 7.34
N PHE A 61 7.90 9.75 7.66
CA PHE A 61 7.95 11.06 7.03
C PHE A 61 9.27 11.24 6.29
N HIS A 62 9.18 11.71 5.05
CA HIS A 62 10.35 12.00 4.22
C HIS A 62 10.30 13.44 3.71
N ASP A 63 11.46 13.95 3.31
CA ASP A 63 11.63 15.26 2.70
C ASP A 63 11.07 15.36 1.27
N MET A 64 10.84 14.21 0.63
CA MET A 64 10.33 14.10 -0.73
C MET A 64 9.58 12.77 -0.92
N GLU A 65 8.79 12.69 -1.99
CA GLU A 65 8.12 11.45 -2.38
C GLU A 65 9.15 10.35 -2.70
N ARG A 66 8.95 9.18 -2.09
CA ARG A 66 9.76 7.98 -2.30
C ARG A 66 8.84 6.79 -2.48
N ARG A 67 9.06 6.02 -3.55
CA ARG A 67 8.36 4.76 -3.80
C ARG A 67 9.36 3.62 -3.87
N LEU A 68 9.09 2.55 -3.14
CA LEU A 68 9.81 1.29 -3.23
C LEU A 68 8.79 0.16 -3.03
N THR A 69 8.77 -0.78 -3.95
CA THR A 69 7.95 -2.00 -3.82
C THR A 69 8.81 -3.17 -4.26
N PHE A 70 8.89 -4.22 -3.45
CA PHE A 70 9.52 -5.46 -3.87
C PHE A 70 8.89 -6.66 -3.16
N ARG A 71 8.99 -7.82 -3.81
CA ARG A 71 8.48 -9.08 -3.31
C ARG A 71 9.63 -10.04 -3.04
N ASP A 72 9.56 -10.69 -1.89
CA ASP A 72 10.41 -11.82 -1.51
C ASP A 72 9.51 -12.98 -1.08
N ASP A 73 9.38 -13.98 -1.95
CA ASP A 73 8.52 -15.15 -1.78
C ASP A 73 7.05 -14.77 -1.44
N HIS A 74 6.66 -14.96 -0.18
CA HIS A 74 5.32 -14.72 0.34
C HIS A 74 5.17 -13.34 1.02
N ARG A 75 6.17 -12.46 0.90
CA ARG A 75 6.17 -11.12 1.52
C ARG A 75 6.33 -10.03 0.48
N VAL A 76 5.52 -8.99 0.61
CA VAL A 76 5.62 -7.76 -0.18
C VAL A 76 6.01 -6.63 0.75
N TYR A 77 7.17 -6.04 0.49
CA TYR A 77 7.68 -4.90 1.22
C TYR A 77 7.38 -3.64 0.42
N PHE A 78 6.94 -2.59 1.12
CA PHE A 78 6.57 -1.35 0.45
C PHE A 78 6.96 -0.11 1.27
N LEU A 79 7.25 0.96 0.53
CA LEU A 79 7.30 2.34 0.96
C LEU A 79 6.57 3.14 -0.11
N VAL A 80 5.45 3.76 0.22
CA VAL A 80 4.64 4.53 -0.74
C VAL A 80 4.19 5.86 -0.17
N PRO A 81 4.26 6.96 -0.94
CA PRO A 81 3.76 8.24 -0.49
C PRO A 81 2.24 8.18 -0.37
N VAL A 82 1.69 8.88 0.62
CA VAL A 82 0.25 9.00 0.83
C VAL A 82 -0.13 10.45 1.07
N ASN A 83 -1.29 10.83 0.55
CA ASN A 83 -1.88 12.14 0.77
C ASN A 83 -2.89 12.04 1.93
N PRO A 84 -2.66 12.70 3.08
CA PRO A 84 -3.59 12.66 4.21
C PRO A 84 -5.01 13.16 3.87
N LEU A 85 -5.15 13.99 2.84
CA LEU A 85 -6.45 14.50 2.39
C LEU A 85 -7.30 13.45 1.70
N GLU A 86 -6.70 12.37 1.20
CA GLU A 86 -7.41 11.24 0.59
C GLU A 86 -7.99 10.28 1.65
N GLY A 87 -7.67 10.50 2.92
CA GLY A 87 -8.13 9.66 4.02
C GLY A 87 -7.63 8.21 3.91
N VAL A 88 -8.19 7.36 4.78
CA VAL A 88 -7.86 5.93 4.83
C VAL A 88 -8.08 5.23 3.47
N GLU A 89 -9.06 5.68 2.70
CA GLU A 89 -9.35 5.17 1.36
C GLU A 89 -8.18 5.39 0.39
N GLY A 90 -7.56 6.58 0.40
CA GLY A 90 -6.37 6.84 -0.41
C GLY A 90 -5.22 5.89 -0.09
N ALA A 91 -4.96 5.66 1.21
CA ALA A 91 -3.97 4.68 1.64
C ALA A 91 -4.30 3.25 1.18
N TYR A 92 -5.56 2.85 1.28
CA TYR A 92 -6.01 1.56 0.79
C TYR A 92 -5.74 1.40 -0.71
N LEU A 93 -6.02 2.43 -1.52
CA LEU A 93 -5.72 2.42 -2.95
C LEU A 93 -4.22 2.30 -3.23
N ARG A 94 -3.35 2.94 -2.44
CA ARG A 94 -1.89 2.75 -2.58
C ARG A 94 -1.46 1.32 -2.28
N LEU A 95 -2.08 0.64 -1.32
CA LEU A 95 -1.83 -0.79 -1.08
C LEU A 95 -2.28 -1.67 -2.26
N GLN A 96 -3.38 -1.31 -2.93
CA GLN A 96 -3.81 -2.00 -4.16
C GLN A 96 -2.83 -1.80 -5.31
N GLU A 97 -2.30 -0.59 -5.48
CA GLU A 97 -1.23 -0.30 -6.45
C GLU A 97 0.02 -1.14 -6.17
N VAL A 98 0.46 -1.19 -4.90
CA VAL A 98 1.59 -2.01 -4.45
C VAL A 98 1.41 -3.46 -4.86
N LEU A 99 0.24 -4.04 -4.61
CA LEU A 99 -0.04 -5.43 -4.99
C LEU A 99 -0.06 -5.63 -6.51
N GLY A 100 -0.57 -4.66 -7.27
CA GLY A 100 -0.56 -4.71 -8.74
C GLY A 100 0.83 -4.56 -9.38
N GLU A 101 1.81 -4.03 -8.66
CA GLU A 101 3.20 -3.91 -9.13
C GLU A 101 4.00 -5.22 -9.02
N VAL A 102 3.59 -6.15 -8.14
CA VAL A 102 4.40 -7.33 -7.77
C VAL A 102 3.67 -8.68 -7.77
N VAL A 103 2.41 -8.71 -8.17
CA VAL A 103 1.58 -9.93 -8.27
C VAL A 103 1.16 -10.20 -9.70
#